data_AF-A0A420VG82-F1
#
_entry.id   AF-A0A420VG82-F1
#
_cell.length_a   1.000
_cell.length_b   1.000
_cell.length_c   1.000
_cell.angle_alpha   90.00
_cell.angle_beta   90.00
_cell.angle_gamma   90.00
#
_symmetry.space_group_name_H-M   'P 1'
#
loop_
_entity.id
_entity.type
_entity.pdbx_description
1 polymer ?
#
loop_
_entity_poly.entity_id
_entity_poly.type
_entity_poly.pdbx_seq_one_letter_code
_entity_poly.pdbx_strand_id
1 'polypeptide(L)'
;MNGFPTFYIKAMIKNPIFFIYLSFVLFFVYFIKDSLHITIFRFVTLFFHGYICSNLFLLISAAWVISKQYETFVFLERDVLKKQWKLLFSAFIISSVVALLPMAAMVTFKNPLTDGSFLWKGLVHFFILWTISNMLAATIGTTIGILVQHRASILLSLLLYGFFLWKSMNMSFTYQEKLLNIFDDHMQAMTNTMSGTIFNLNYFLDKLFLILLMLFLLLITYSVYRKEKTAYILLAVLALLAMEGVAISGEKNVQKIQKYPAAEFAHVPYAVQTYKMDLSLTNRLENTAELEMSFSAAGDNIKLLLDDCFTIDSVKVNDSLVKFTHKNNVLTISASYRPNETKKVVVSYGGDVQIEDELGVPIYYVTSDAVNLPGWLFAWYPTVPEPKPSYYDVRLDASAKVYSNLGIFTGETEREGETSSLSLFAGQYQTLKENGLTYILPINYNLENFQSRLDLLIQEKTKEKQRTLTTSDIQFLQDRAYKTVIVGSWPYNAKDGDIQLVGNTLFFNYME
;
A
#
# COMPACT_ATOMS: atom_id res chain seq x y z
N MET A 1 35.57 -30.13 10.22
CA MET A 1 35.59 -28.87 10.99
C MET A 1 34.31 -28.08 10.68
N ASN A 2 33.25 -28.26 11.47
CA ASN A 2 31.90 -27.70 11.20
C ASN A 2 31.52 -26.55 12.16
N GLY A 3 32.49 -25.82 12.75
CA GLY A 3 32.25 -24.81 13.80
C GLY A 3 32.53 -23.34 13.42
N PHE A 4 32.52 -22.98 12.14
CA PHE A 4 33.06 -21.69 11.67
C PHE A 4 32.13 -20.46 11.77
N PRO A 5 30.82 -20.52 11.46
CA PRO A 5 29.91 -19.37 11.66
C PRO A 5 29.82 -18.96 13.13
N THR A 6 29.85 -19.95 14.03
CA THR A 6 29.84 -19.78 15.48
C THR A 6 30.97 -18.89 16.01
N PHE A 7 32.12 -18.79 15.32
CA PHE A 7 33.19 -17.90 15.74
C PHE A 7 32.85 -16.43 15.49
N TYR A 8 32.41 -16.08 14.28
CA TYR A 8 32.03 -14.71 13.93
C TYR A 8 30.79 -14.26 14.71
N ILE A 9 29.83 -15.16 14.94
CA ILE A 9 28.69 -14.90 15.83
C ILE A 9 29.18 -14.57 17.24
N LYS A 10 30.07 -15.38 17.82
CA LYS A 10 30.65 -15.11 19.15
C LYS A 10 31.42 -13.79 19.18
N ALA A 11 32.17 -13.47 18.12
CA ALA A 11 32.92 -12.23 18.03
C ALA A 11 32.00 -11.00 18.01
N MET A 12 30.88 -11.07 17.27
CA MET A 12 29.89 -10.01 17.22
C MET A 12 29.13 -9.88 18.56
N ILE A 13 28.69 -10.98 19.18
CA ILE A 13 27.93 -10.96 20.45
C ILE A 13 28.80 -10.50 21.63
N LYS A 14 30.06 -10.92 21.70
CA LYS A 14 30.98 -10.52 22.78
C LYS A 14 31.45 -9.08 22.66
N ASN A 15 31.16 -8.39 21.55
CA ASN A 15 31.48 -6.98 21.40
C ASN A 15 30.58 -6.15 22.33
N PRO A 16 31.12 -5.27 23.20
CA PRO A 16 30.32 -4.39 24.04
C PRO A 16 29.25 -3.58 23.27
N ILE A 17 29.53 -3.25 22.00
CA ILE A 17 28.59 -2.54 21.13
C ILE A 17 27.30 -3.37 20.90
N PHE A 18 27.37 -4.71 20.94
CA PHE A 18 26.18 -5.56 20.82
C PHE A 18 25.19 -5.35 21.97
N PHE A 19 25.67 -5.17 23.21
CA PHE A 19 24.80 -4.90 24.36
C PHE A 19 24.18 -3.50 24.30
N ILE A 20 24.94 -2.52 23.78
CA ILE A 20 24.41 -1.17 23.51
C ILE A 20 23.31 -1.27 22.46
N TYR A 21 23.57 -1.95 21.35
CA TYR A 21 22.61 -2.22 20.29
C TYR A 21 21.32 -2.88 20.81
N LEU A 22 21.44 -3.97 21.58
CA LEU A 22 20.31 -4.67 22.17
C LEU A 22 19.49 -3.75 23.09
N SER A 23 20.18 -2.94 23.91
CA SER A 23 19.52 -1.96 24.78
C SER A 23 18.75 -0.90 23.99
N PHE A 24 19.30 -0.42 22.87
CA PHE A 24 18.59 0.52 22.00
C PHE A 24 17.36 -0.10 21.34
N VAL A 25 17.46 -1.34 20.85
CA VAL A 25 16.31 -2.07 20.29
C VAL A 25 15.19 -2.17 21.34
N LEU A 26 15.52 -2.61 22.56
CA LEU A 26 14.56 -2.71 23.65
C LEU A 26 14.00 -1.34 24.07
N PHE A 27 14.84 -0.31 24.11
CA PHE A 27 14.42 1.05 24.40
C PHE A 27 13.38 1.54 23.39
N PHE A 28 13.62 1.37 22.08
CA PHE A 28 12.64 1.75 21.06
C PHE A 28 11.37 0.93 21.16
N VAL A 29 11.46 -0.40 21.33
CA VAL A 29 10.28 -1.25 21.53
C VAL A 29 9.44 -0.74 22.69
N TYR A 30 10.07 -0.45 23.84
CA TYR A 30 9.36 0.07 25.01
C TYR A 30 8.74 1.45 24.77
N PHE A 31 9.46 2.36 24.12
CA PHE A 31 9.02 3.73 23.90
C PHE A 31 7.86 3.84 22.91
N ILE A 32 7.83 2.99 21.88
CA ILE A 32 6.78 3.03 20.86
C ILE A 32 5.71 1.94 21.02
N LYS A 33 5.76 1.11 22.08
CA LYS A 33 4.80 0.00 22.28
C LYS A 33 3.34 0.45 22.25
N ASP A 34 3.04 1.67 22.69
CA ASP A 34 1.67 2.18 22.74
C ASP A 34 1.07 2.34 21.34
N SER A 35 1.90 2.50 20.31
CA SER A 35 1.45 2.47 18.91
C SER A 35 0.88 1.11 18.48
N LEU A 36 1.26 0.01 19.15
CA LEU A 36 0.69 -1.32 18.87
C LEU A 36 -0.77 -1.43 19.29
N HIS A 37 -1.20 -0.65 20.28
CA HIS A 37 -2.62 -0.52 20.63
C HIS A 37 -3.41 0.25 19.57
N ILE A 38 -2.73 1.05 18.75
CA ILE A 38 -3.32 1.75 17.60
C ILE A 38 -3.42 0.76 16.42
N THR A 39 -2.30 0.46 15.77
CA THR A 39 -2.17 -0.58 14.75
C THR A 39 -0.74 -1.12 14.71
N ILE A 40 -0.58 -2.36 14.25
CA ILE A 40 0.76 -2.94 14.05
C ILE A 40 1.55 -2.18 12.97
N PHE A 41 0.88 -1.71 11.93
CA PHE A 41 1.51 -0.96 10.85
C PHE A 41 2.07 0.38 11.33
N ARG A 42 1.37 1.06 12.25
CA ARG A 42 1.88 2.29 12.89
C ARG A 42 3.18 2.02 13.67
N PHE A 43 3.27 0.89 14.37
CA PHE A 43 4.50 0.48 15.05
C PHE A 43 5.64 0.26 14.04
N VAL A 44 5.40 -0.44 12.93
CA VAL A 44 6.42 -0.67 11.89
C VAL A 44 6.98 0.64 11.37
N THR A 45 6.12 1.63 11.10
CA THR A 45 6.51 2.98 10.65
C THR A 45 7.32 3.72 11.71
N LEU A 46 6.85 3.75 12.97
CA LEU A 46 7.52 4.47 14.05
C LEU A 46 8.83 3.81 14.50
N PHE A 47 9.01 2.52 14.23
CA PHE A 47 10.24 1.79 14.56
C PHE A 47 11.43 2.11 13.65
N PHE A 48 11.28 3.12 12.76
CA PHE A 48 12.33 3.66 11.90
C PHE A 48 13.70 3.80 12.59
N HIS A 49 13.74 4.43 13.75
CA HIS A 49 14.98 4.63 14.51
C HIS A 49 15.59 3.31 15.03
N GLY A 50 14.75 2.32 15.35
CA GLY A 50 15.17 0.97 15.71
C GLY A 50 15.89 0.28 14.55
N TYR A 51 15.38 0.43 13.31
CA TYR A 51 16.08 -0.07 12.12
C TYR A 51 17.43 0.61 11.93
N ILE A 52 17.51 1.94 12.09
CA ILE A 52 18.77 2.69 11.97
C ILE A 52 19.82 2.15 12.95
N CYS A 53 19.45 2.00 14.23
CA CYS A 53 20.37 1.47 15.24
C CYS A 53 20.89 0.07 14.89
N SER A 54 20.02 -0.81 14.40
CA SER A 54 20.41 -2.14 13.95
C SER A 54 21.36 -2.11 12.76
N ASN A 55 21.01 -1.34 11.74
CA ASN A 55 21.81 -1.19 10.52
C ASN A 55 23.21 -0.65 10.86
N LEU A 56 23.30 0.38 11.72
CA LEU A 56 24.58 0.95 12.15
C LEU A 56 25.44 -0.06 12.91
N PHE A 57 24.85 -0.86 13.81
CA PHE A 57 25.57 -1.90 14.54
C PHE A 57 26.19 -2.92 13.58
N LEU A 58 25.40 -3.46 12.64
CA LEU A 58 25.88 -4.46 11.70
C LEU A 58 26.90 -3.89 10.72
N LEU A 59 26.68 -2.68 10.22
CA LEU A 59 27.61 -2.00 9.32
C LEU A 59 28.97 -1.77 9.99
N ILE A 60 28.99 -1.18 11.19
CA ILE A 60 30.23 -0.91 11.93
C ILE A 60 30.92 -2.22 12.30
N SER A 61 30.18 -3.19 12.82
CA SER A 61 30.75 -4.50 13.19
C SER A 61 31.34 -5.22 11.99
N ALA A 62 30.63 -5.21 10.84
CA ALA A 62 31.07 -5.84 9.62
C ALA A 62 32.34 -5.17 9.05
N ALA A 63 32.32 -3.84 8.91
CA ALA A 63 33.45 -3.06 8.44
C ALA A 63 34.67 -3.21 9.36
N TRP A 64 34.47 -3.21 10.68
CA TRP A 64 35.54 -3.35 11.66
C TRP A 64 36.19 -4.73 11.64
N VAL A 65 35.39 -5.82 11.65
CA VAL A 65 35.92 -7.20 11.63
C VAL A 65 36.71 -7.49 10.35
N ILE A 66 36.29 -6.93 9.21
CA ILE A 66 36.99 -7.10 7.94
C ILE A 66 38.24 -6.22 7.84
N SER A 67 38.14 -4.95 8.22
CA SER A 67 39.25 -3.98 8.08
C SER A 67 40.39 -4.24 9.07
N LYS A 68 40.10 -4.78 10.27
CA LYS A 68 41.16 -5.21 11.19
C LYS A 68 41.71 -6.57 10.79
N GLN A 69 42.97 -6.56 10.33
CA GLN A 69 43.80 -7.74 10.14
C GLN A 69 44.33 -8.28 11.49
N TYR A 70 43.47 -8.57 12.45
CA TYR A 70 43.92 -9.29 13.66
C TYR A 70 44.55 -10.61 13.24
N GLU A 71 45.76 -10.90 13.73
CA GLU A 71 46.49 -12.13 13.40
C GLU A 71 45.65 -13.38 13.62
N THR A 72 44.83 -13.42 14.67
CA THR A 72 43.89 -14.52 14.95
C THR A 72 42.85 -14.71 13.85
N PHE A 73 42.34 -13.64 13.24
CA PHE A 73 41.35 -13.72 12.16
C PHE A 73 42.01 -14.10 10.83
N VAL A 74 43.22 -13.60 10.57
CA VAL A 74 44.02 -13.96 9.38
C VAL A 74 44.51 -15.41 9.46
N PHE A 75 44.79 -15.90 10.68
CA PHE A 75 45.11 -17.29 10.95
C PHE A 75 43.91 -18.23 10.72
N LEU A 76 42.71 -17.82 11.16
CA LEU A 76 41.49 -18.63 11.04
C LEU A 76 40.94 -18.71 9.60
N GLU A 77 41.03 -17.63 8.82
CA GLU A 77 40.57 -17.62 7.42
C GLU A 77 41.41 -16.66 6.58
N ARG A 78 42.26 -17.21 5.70
CA ARG A 78 43.11 -16.44 4.79
C ARG A 78 42.35 -15.89 3.58
N ASP A 79 41.24 -16.54 3.19
CA ASP A 79 40.42 -16.12 2.04
C ASP A 79 39.43 -15.02 2.45
N VAL A 80 39.70 -13.80 1.98
CA VAL A 80 38.92 -12.59 2.26
C VAL A 80 37.45 -12.75 1.83
N LEU A 81 37.18 -13.43 0.71
CA LEU A 81 35.83 -13.61 0.19
C LEU A 81 35.05 -14.65 1.01
N LYS A 82 35.72 -15.72 1.45
CA LYS A 82 35.10 -16.67 2.39
C LYS A 82 34.79 -16.02 3.73
N LYS A 83 35.69 -15.15 4.22
CA LYS A 83 35.46 -14.34 5.43
C LYS A 83 34.23 -13.43 5.25
N GLN A 84 34.06 -12.79 4.09
CA GLN A 84 32.89 -11.97 3.78
C GLN A 84 31.57 -12.75 3.92
N TRP A 85 31.44 -13.88 3.22
CA TRP A 85 30.22 -14.69 3.27
C TRP A 85 29.90 -15.21 4.67
N LYS A 86 30.90 -15.69 5.41
CA LYS A 86 30.71 -16.15 6.80
C LYS A 86 30.23 -15.02 7.71
N LEU A 87 30.74 -13.80 7.50
CA LEU A 87 30.35 -12.62 8.27
C LEU A 87 28.93 -12.18 7.95
N LEU A 88 28.55 -12.14 6.66
CA LEU A 88 27.18 -11.84 6.23
C LEU A 88 26.18 -12.87 6.75
N PHE A 89 26.51 -14.15 6.69
CA PHE A 89 25.68 -15.21 7.26
C PHE A 89 25.55 -15.09 8.78
N SER A 90 26.62 -14.72 9.48
CA SER A 90 26.58 -14.47 10.92
C SER A 90 25.73 -13.25 11.27
N ALA A 91 25.84 -12.17 10.48
CA ALA A 91 25.01 -10.99 10.60
C ALA A 91 23.53 -11.32 10.38
N PHE A 92 23.20 -12.16 9.38
CA PHE A 92 21.84 -12.63 9.13
C PHE A 92 21.26 -13.37 10.34
N ILE A 93 22.01 -14.31 10.93
CA ILE A 93 21.57 -15.05 12.11
C ILE A 93 21.33 -14.10 13.30
N ILE A 94 22.29 -13.23 13.62
CA ILE A 94 22.17 -12.29 14.74
C ILE A 94 20.98 -11.35 14.51
N SER A 95 20.87 -10.79 13.32
CA SER A 95 19.76 -9.91 12.92
C SER A 95 18.41 -10.61 13.11
N SER A 96 18.28 -11.84 12.61
CA SER A 96 17.04 -12.61 12.69
C SER A 96 16.65 -12.92 14.14
N VAL A 97 17.62 -13.29 14.99
CA VAL A 97 17.36 -13.56 16.41
C VAL A 97 16.92 -12.30 17.14
N VAL A 98 17.55 -11.15 16.86
CA VAL A 98 17.17 -9.88 17.52
C VAL A 98 15.82 -9.36 17.01
N ALA A 99 15.46 -9.63 15.76
CA ALA A 99 14.14 -9.31 15.19
C ALA A 99 12.98 -9.94 15.99
N LEU A 100 13.22 -11.07 16.65
CA LEU A 100 12.21 -11.75 17.47
C LEU A 100 11.73 -10.89 18.64
N LEU A 101 12.54 -9.94 19.13
CA LEU A 101 12.16 -9.06 20.25
C LEU A 101 11.03 -8.08 19.87
N PRO A 102 11.18 -7.20 18.85
CA PRO A 102 10.08 -6.37 18.38
C PRO A 102 8.90 -7.19 17.87
N MET A 103 9.12 -8.33 17.21
CA MET A 103 8.03 -9.21 16.77
C MET A 103 7.24 -9.81 17.94
N ALA A 104 7.91 -10.21 19.02
CA ALA A 104 7.24 -10.67 20.24
C ALA A 104 6.41 -9.55 20.87
N ALA A 105 6.92 -8.31 20.87
CA ALA A 105 6.16 -7.15 21.32
C ALA A 105 4.92 -6.92 20.43
N MET A 106 5.05 -7.01 19.10
CA MET A 106 3.93 -6.90 18.16
C MET A 106 2.84 -7.94 18.46
N VAL A 107 3.19 -9.19 18.77
CA VAL A 107 2.20 -10.21 19.13
C VAL A 107 1.58 -9.95 20.51
N THR A 108 2.37 -9.47 21.47
CA THR A 108 1.95 -9.32 22.87
C THR A 108 1.08 -8.08 23.12
N PHE A 109 1.41 -6.96 22.46
CA PHE A 109 0.80 -5.64 22.73
C PHE A 109 -0.11 -5.15 21.59
N LYS A 110 -0.40 -5.97 20.57
CA LYS A 110 -1.30 -5.57 19.48
C LYS A 110 -2.68 -5.14 19.98
N ASN A 111 -3.32 -4.27 19.21
CA ASN A 111 -4.75 -4.03 19.31
C ASN A 111 -5.52 -5.37 19.19
N PRO A 112 -6.43 -5.69 20.12
CA PRO A 112 -7.23 -6.92 20.05
C PRO A 112 -8.05 -7.05 18.75
N LEU A 113 -8.45 -5.93 18.14
CA LEU A 113 -9.19 -5.87 16.89
C LEU A 113 -8.31 -6.13 15.65
N THR A 114 -6.98 -6.13 15.79
CA THR A 114 -6.09 -6.61 14.72
C THR A 114 -6.19 -8.13 14.65
N ASP A 115 -6.88 -8.64 13.62
CA ASP A 115 -7.07 -10.06 13.37
C ASP A 115 -5.81 -10.77 12.84
N GLY A 116 -5.97 -12.05 12.48
CA GLY A 116 -4.88 -12.94 12.09
C GLY A 116 -4.18 -12.58 10.78
N SER A 117 -4.91 -12.22 9.72
CA SER A 117 -4.28 -11.95 8.42
C SER A 117 -3.51 -10.63 8.48
N PHE A 118 -4.08 -9.59 9.08
CA PHE A 118 -3.38 -8.32 9.30
C PHE A 118 -2.17 -8.45 10.23
N LEU A 119 -2.26 -9.25 11.31
CA LEU A 119 -1.12 -9.55 12.17
C LEU A 119 0.02 -10.21 11.40
N TRP A 120 -0.28 -11.25 10.62
CA TRP A 120 0.73 -11.95 9.82
C TRP A 120 1.36 -11.05 8.78
N LYS A 121 0.55 -10.24 8.07
CA LYS A 121 1.05 -9.23 7.13
C LYS A 121 2.01 -8.26 7.81
N GLY A 122 1.65 -7.73 8.97
CA GLY A 122 2.52 -6.82 9.75
C GLY A 122 3.83 -7.47 10.19
N LEU A 123 3.78 -8.70 10.71
CA LEU A 123 4.97 -9.44 11.13
C LEU A 123 5.92 -9.76 9.96
N VAL A 124 5.38 -10.23 8.84
CA VAL A 124 6.15 -10.54 7.63
C VAL A 124 6.75 -9.27 7.04
N HIS A 125 5.96 -8.21 6.92
CA HIS A 125 6.42 -6.92 6.43
C HIS A 125 7.57 -6.37 7.29
N PHE A 126 7.41 -6.36 8.63
CA PHE A 126 8.46 -5.97 9.57
C PHE A 126 9.73 -6.80 9.38
N PHE A 127 9.60 -8.14 9.29
CA PHE A 127 10.74 -9.03 9.16
C PHE A 127 11.48 -8.84 7.83
N ILE A 128 10.76 -8.59 6.74
CA ILE A 128 11.34 -8.27 5.43
C ILE A 128 12.13 -6.96 5.51
N LEU A 129 11.53 -5.88 6.03
CA LEU A 129 12.21 -4.59 6.19
C LEU A 129 13.47 -4.73 7.05
N TRP A 130 13.31 -5.33 8.24
CA TRP A 130 14.39 -5.57 9.17
C TRP A 130 15.54 -6.36 8.54
N THR A 131 15.23 -7.44 7.82
CA THR A 131 16.26 -8.31 7.24
C THR A 131 16.98 -7.63 6.09
N ILE A 132 16.24 -7.05 5.15
CA ILE A 132 16.84 -6.43 3.95
C ILE A 132 17.69 -5.22 4.34
N SER A 133 17.19 -4.34 5.20
CA SER A 133 17.93 -3.14 5.61
C SER A 133 19.24 -3.51 6.32
N ASN A 134 19.18 -4.49 7.22
CA ASN A 134 20.33 -4.97 7.97
C ASN A 134 21.36 -5.67 7.08
N MET A 135 20.90 -6.49 6.13
CA MET A 135 21.80 -7.19 5.20
C MET A 135 22.46 -6.23 4.22
N LEU A 136 21.74 -5.18 3.78
CA LEU A 136 22.34 -4.13 2.96
C LEU A 136 23.42 -3.38 3.74
N ALA A 137 23.13 -2.99 4.99
CA ALA A 137 24.09 -2.30 5.85
C ALA A 137 25.35 -3.14 6.12
N ALA A 138 25.18 -4.44 6.41
CA ALA A 138 26.29 -5.37 6.56
C ALA A 138 27.08 -5.52 5.24
N THR A 139 26.40 -5.63 4.10
CA THR A 139 27.03 -5.74 2.78
C THR A 139 27.88 -4.52 2.46
N ILE A 140 27.34 -3.31 2.64
CA ILE A 140 28.07 -2.03 2.53
C ILE A 140 29.34 -2.07 3.39
N GLY A 141 29.19 -2.40 4.68
CA GLY A 141 30.31 -2.45 5.62
C GLY A 141 31.39 -3.46 5.21
N THR A 142 30.99 -4.66 4.77
CA THR A 142 31.95 -5.67 4.31
C THR A 142 32.66 -5.27 3.02
N THR A 143 31.93 -4.78 2.01
CA THR A 143 32.48 -4.39 0.71
C THR A 143 33.48 -3.26 0.87
N ILE A 144 33.11 -2.18 1.57
CA ILE A 144 34.02 -1.05 1.79
C ILE A 144 35.20 -1.44 2.68
N GLY A 145 34.96 -2.27 3.71
CA GLY A 145 36.02 -2.83 4.55
C GLY A 145 37.06 -3.58 3.73
N ILE A 146 36.63 -4.37 2.73
CA ILE A 146 37.52 -5.14 1.86
C ILE A 146 38.26 -4.22 0.88
N LEU A 147 37.58 -3.25 0.26
CA LEU A 147 38.17 -2.38 -0.76
C LEU A 147 39.18 -1.38 -0.19
N VAL A 148 38.92 -0.85 1.01
CA VAL A 148 39.75 0.20 1.62
C VAL A 148 40.82 -0.37 2.55
N GLN A 149 40.53 -1.48 3.26
CA GLN A 149 41.45 -2.15 4.20
C GLN A 149 42.05 -1.25 5.30
N HIS A 150 41.43 -0.09 5.58
CA HIS A 150 41.88 0.88 6.56
C HIS A 150 40.76 1.23 7.54
N ARG A 151 41.07 1.83 8.69
CA ARG A 151 40.05 2.31 9.65
C ARG A 151 39.07 3.32 9.04
N ALA A 152 39.51 4.03 8.00
CA ALA A 152 38.68 4.94 7.21
C ALA A 152 37.50 4.24 6.53
N SER A 153 37.54 2.91 6.36
CA SER A 153 36.42 2.11 5.83
C SER A 153 35.13 2.29 6.62
N ILE A 154 35.22 2.49 7.95
CA ILE A 154 34.04 2.71 8.79
C ILE A 154 33.37 4.05 8.42
N LEU A 155 34.16 5.12 8.31
CA LEU A 155 33.64 6.44 7.94
C LEU A 155 33.02 6.43 6.53
N LEU A 156 33.68 5.80 5.56
CA LEU A 156 33.14 5.71 4.20
C LEU A 156 31.86 4.85 4.14
N SER A 157 31.78 3.79 4.94
CA SER A 157 30.56 2.97 5.05
C SER A 157 29.40 3.78 5.64
N LEU A 158 29.67 4.60 6.66
CA LEU A 158 28.67 5.49 7.25
C LEU A 158 28.21 6.56 6.26
N LEU A 159 29.11 7.13 5.44
CA LEU A 159 28.74 8.09 4.40
C LEU A 159 27.83 7.46 3.34
N LEU A 160 28.17 6.27 2.85
CA LEU A 160 27.33 5.57 1.87
C LEU A 160 25.97 5.19 2.45
N TYR A 161 25.93 4.72 3.70
CA TYR A 161 24.66 4.45 4.40
C TYR A 161 23.84 5.73 4.62
N GLY A 162 24.51 6.86 4.91
CA GLY A 162 23.88 8.17 5.06
C GLY A 162 23.11 8.63 3.81
N PHE A 163 23.54 8.21 2.61
CA PHE A 163 22.78 8.46 1.39
C PHE A 163 21.40 7.77 1.39
N PHE A 164 21.32 6.51 1.82
CA PHE A 164 20.05 5.78 1.94
C PHE A 164 19.15 6.39 3.03
N LEU A 165 19.74 6.80 4.16
CA LEU A 165 19.01 7.53 5.20
C LEU A 165 18.41 8.83 4.68
N TRP A 166 19.22 9.62 3.97
CA TRP A 166 18.77 10.88 3.38
C TRP A 166 17.64 10.65 2.37
N LYS A 167 17.72 9.62 1.52
CA LYS A 167 16.62 9.26 0.62
C LYS A 167 15.36 8.82 1.36
N SER A 168 15.49 8.06 2.44
CA SER A 168 14.35 7.60 3.25
C SER A 168 13.67 8.72 4.06
N MET A 169 14.39 9.81 4.34
CA MET A 169 13.85 10.99 5.05
C MET A 169 13.19 12.02 4.12
N ASN A 170 13.47 11.98 2.81
CA ASN A 170 12.86 12.88 1.85
C ASN A 170 11.64 12.23 1.18
N MET A 171 10.59 13.02 0.98
CA MET A 171 9.43 12.58 0.22
C MET A 171 9.83 12.31 -1.24
N SER A 172 9.69 11.06 -1.67
CA SER A 172 10.09 10.60 -3.00
C SER A 172 8.90 10.59 -3.94
N PHE A 173 8.98 11.33 -5.04
CA PHE A 173 7.86 11.50 -5.97
C PHE A 173 7.95 10.58 -7.20
N THR A 174 9.16 10.12 -7.51
CA THR A 174 9.41 9.22 -8.64
C THR A 174 9.55 7.77 -8.16
N TYR A 175 9.16 6.81 -9.01
CA TYR A 175 9.29 5.39 -8.69
C TYR A 175 10.75 5.00 -8.39
N GLN A 176 11.70 5.54 -9.17
CA GLN A 176 13.13 5.27 -9.00
C GLN A 176 13.68 5.75 -7.65
N GLU A 177 13.18 6.87 -7.13
CA GLU A 177 13.59 7.38 -5.83
C GLU A 177 13.06 6.52 -4.69
N LYS A 178 11.85 5.97 -4.83
CA LYS A 178 11.27 5.02 -3.87
C LYS A 178 12.12 3.76 -3.74
N LEU A 179 12.64 3.21 -4.85
CA LEU A 179 13.54 2.03 -4.83
C LEU A 179 14.81 2.20 -3.98
N LEU A 180 15.21 3.43 -3.67
CA LEU A 180 16.37 3.73 -2.82
C LEU A 180 16.01 3.87 -1.34
N ASN A 181 14.73 3.80 -0.98
CA ASN A 181 14.27 3.76 0.39
C ASN A 181 14.40 2.33 0.93
N ILE A 182 15.28 2.15 1.92
CA ILE A 182 15.61 0.83 2.45
C ILE A 182 14.65 0.35 3.55
N PHE A 183 13.66 1.19 3.89
CA PHE A 183 12.63 0.91 4.88
C PHE A 183 11.29 0.78 4.14
N ASP A 184 10.40 1.74 4.33
CA ASP A 184 9.08 1.76 3.69
C ASP A 184 8.89 3.09 2.94
N ASP A 185 8.25 3.02 1.78
CA ASP A 185 8.08 4.13 0.84
C ASP A 185 7.29 5.29 1.45
N HIS A 186 6.52 5.00 2.49
CA HIS A 186 5.63 5.94 3.15
C HIS A 186 6.00 6.25 4.60
N MET A 187 7.27 6.07 4.99
CA MET A 187 7.73 6.39 6.35
C MET A 187 7.42 7.83 6.81
N GLN A 188 7.30 8.76 5.85
CA GLN A 188 7.03 10.18 6.09
C GLN A 188 5.66 10.64 5.56
N ALA A 189 4.88 9.74 4.96
CA ALA A 189 3.55 10.06 4.45
C ALA A 189 2.49 9.46 5.38
N MET A 190 1.41 10.21 5.61
CA MET A 190 0.25 9.65 6.29
C MET A 190 -0.36 8.57 5.38
N THR A 191 -0.38 7.34 5.87
CA THR A 191 -0.96 6.22 5.15
C THR A 191 -2.26 5.78 5.79
N ASN A 192 -3.18 5.33 4.95
CA ASN A 192 -4.35 4.64 5.40
C ASN A 192 -3.93 3.28 6.00
N THR A 193 -4.19 3.08 7.30
CA THR A 193 -3.85 1.83 8.00
C THR A 193 -4.88 0.72 7.79
N MET A 194 -6.02 1.00 7.14
CA MET A 194 -7.15 0.06 6.98
C MET A 194 -6.80 -1.13 6.08
N SER A 195 -5.92 -0.95 5.08
CA SER A 195 -5.43 -2.03 4.21
C SER A 195 -4.21 -2.77 4.76
N GLY A 196 -3.52 -2.19 5.74
CA GLY A 196 -2.18 -2.63 6.11
C GLY A 196 -1.21 -2.62 4.92
N THR A 197 -0.21 -3.49 4.95
CA THR A 197 0.72 -3.67 3.83
C THR A 197 0.09 -4.50 2.70
N ILE A 198 0.12 -3.98 1.48
CA ILE A 198 -0.32 -4.69 0.27
C ILE A 198 0.90 -5.35 -0.40
N PHE A 199 0.93 -6.69 -0.43
CA PHE A 199 2.01 -7.47 -1.05
C PHE A 199 1.75 -7.66 -2.56
N ASN A 200 2.00 -6.62 -3.34
CA ASN A 200 1.84 -6.63 -4.79
C ASN A 200 3.17 -6.76 -5.54
N LEU A 201 3.12 -6.79 -6.88
CA LEU A 201 4.30 -6.85 -7.73
C LEU A 201 5.28 -5.70 -7.41
N ASN A 202 4.78 -4.47 -7.26
CA ASN A 202 5.63 -3.30 -7.00
C ASN A 202 6.37 -3.42 -5.66
N TYR A 203 5.71 -3.93 -4.61
CA TYR A 203 6.34 -4.24 -3.32
C TYR A 203 7.50 -5.23 -3.48
N PHE A 204 7.31 -6.30 -4.26
CA PHE A 204 8.37 -7.28 -4.49
C PHE A 204 9.49 -6.75 -5.39
N LEU A 205 9.16 -5.93 -6.40
CA LEU A 205 10.15 -5.28 -7.26
C LEU A 205 11.05 -4.32 -6.46
N ASP A 206 10.46 -3.56 -5.54
CA ASP A 206 11.21 -2.71 -4.62
C ASP A 206 12.23 -3.52 -3.78
N LYS A 207 11.78 -4.60 -3.14
CA LYS A 207 12.70 -5.46 -2.36
C LYS A 207 13.73 -6.18 -3.23
N LEU A 208 13.36 -6.57 -4.46
CA LEU A 208 14.27 -7.18 -5.41
C LEU A 208 15.38 -6.21 -5.84
N PHE A 209 15.07 -4.93 -6.03
CA PHE A 209 16.06 -3.90 -6.36
C PHE A 209 17.17 -3.83 -5.29
N LEU A 210 16.80 -3.84 -4.00
CA LEU A 210 17.77 -3.83 -2.89
C LEU A 210 18.61 -5.11 -2.84
N ILE A 211 18.03 -6.26 -3.17
CA ILE A 211 18.76 -7.53 -3.28
C ILE A 211 19.77 -7.49 -4.43
N LEU A 212 19.37 -6.97 -5.59
CA LEU A 212 20.27 -6.80 -6.74
C LEU A 212 21.40 -5.81 -6.44
N LEU A 213 21.11 -4.74 -5.69
CA LEU A 213 22.13 -3.80 -5.21
C LEU A 213 23.15 -4.49 -4.29
N MET A 214 22.70 -5.31 -3.33
CA MET A 214 23.62 -6.10 -2.50
C MET A 214 24.48 -7.04 -3.35
N LEU A 215 23.86 -7.74 -4.32
CA LEU A 215 24.56 -8.62 -5.24
C LEU A 215 25.62 -7.85 -6.06
N PHE A 216 25.28 -6.67 -6.56
CA PHE A 216 26.18 -5.79 -7.29
C PHE A 216 27.41 -5.40 -6.43
N LEU A 217 27.21 -4.99 -5.17
CA LEU A 217 28.31 -4.67 -4.24
C LEU A 217 29.21 -5.88 -3.96
N LEU A 218 28.64 -7.09 -3.86
CA LEU A 218 29.41 -8.32 -3.71
C LEU A 218 30.23 -8.63 -4.97
N LEU A 219 29.63 -8.50 -6.16
CA LEU A 219 30.31 -8.76 -7.44
C LEU A 219 31.47 -7.79 -7.69
N ILE A 220 31.34 -6.51 -7.31
CA ILE A 220 32.45 -5.55 -7.32
C ILE A 220 33.60 -6.10 -6.47
N THR A 221 33.31 -6.54 -5.25
CA THR A 221 34.33 -7.09 -4.34
C THR A 221 35.03 -8.30 -4.95
N TYR A 222 34.27 -9.20 -5.56
CA TYR A 222 34.80 -10.40 -6.22
C TYR A 222 35.69 -10.08 -7.43
N SER A 223 35.33 -9.08 -8.23
CA SER A 223 36.12 -8.67 -9.40
C SER A 223 37.50 -8.11 -9.02
N VAL A 224 37.64 -7.54 -7.82
CA VAL A 224 38.94 -7.05 -7.33
C VAL A 224 39.86 -8.20 -6.89
N TYR A 225 39.33 -9.22 -6.20
CA TYR A 225 40.13 -10.25 -5.52
C TYR A 225 40.30 -11.58 -6.26
N ARG A 226 39.47 -11.90 -7.26
CA ARG A 226 39.61 -13.14 -8.05
C ARG A 226 40.51 -12.94 -9.27
N LYS A 227 41.10 -14.04 -9.75
CA LYS A 227 41.89 -14.04 -11.00
C LYS A 227 41.01 -13.83 -12.24
N GLU A 228 39.82 -14.43 -12.26
CA GLU A 228 38.85 -14.35 -13.37
C GLU A 228 37.98 -13.09 -13.29
N LYS A 229 38.60 -11.91 -13.31
CA LYS A 229 37.91 -10.63 -13.07
C LYS A 229 36.79 -10.34 -14.06
N THR A 230 36.99 -10.70 -15.32
CA THR A 230 36.08 -10.40 -16.43
C THR A 230 34.69 -11.02 -16.23
N ALA A 231 34.61 -12.24 -15.70
CA ALA A 231 33.33 -12.91 -15.45
C ALA A 231 32.52 -12.16 -14.37
N TYR A 232 33.16 -11.74 -13.28
CA TYR A 232 32.48 -11.00 -12.21
C TYR A 232 32.10 -9.57 -12.63
N ILE A 233 32.90 -8.93 -13.48
CA ILE A 233 32.54 -7.64 -14.08
C ILE A 233 31.30 -7.80 -14.97
N LEU A 234 31.27 -8.83 -15.83
CA LEU A 234 30.11 -9.11 -16.68
C LEU A 234 28.85 -9.37 -15.84
N LEU A 235 28.97 -10.16 -14.77
CA LEU A 235 27.86 -10.39 -13.83
C LEU A 235 27.42 -9.10 -13.12
N ALA A 236 28.35 -8.21 -12.75
CA ALA A 236 28.00 -6.92 -12.14
C ALA A 236 27.23 -6.03 -13.12
N VAL A 237 27.63 -6.02 -14.40
CA VAL A 237 26.88 -5.32 -15.46
C VAL A 237 25.49 -5.92 -15.64
N LEU A 238 25.36 -7.25 -15.65
CA LEU A 238 24.05 -7.90 -15.71
C LEU A 238 23.16 -7.57 -14.50
N ALA A 239 23.72 -7.50 -13.29
CA ALA A 239 22.98 -7.07 -12.11
C ALA A 239 22.48 -5.63 -12.24
N LEU A 240 23.30 -4.72 -12.78
CA LEU A 240 22.91 -3.34 -13.03
C LEU A 240 21.81 -3.24 -14.10
N LEU A 241 21.91 -4.01 -15.19
CA LEU A 241 20.84 -4.09 -16.20
C LEU A 241 19.55 -4.68 -15.62
N ALA A 242 19.65 -5.65 -14.71
CA ALA A 242 18.49 -6.20 -14.01
C ALA A 242 17.84 -5.15 -13.08
N MET A 243 18.63 -4.32 -12.39
CA MET A 243 18.12 -3.21 -11.58
C MET A 243 17.35 -2.20 -12.44
N GLU A 244 17.89 -1.84 -13.61
CA GLU A 244 17.20 -0.96 -14.57
C GLU A 244 15.90 -1.60 -15.08
N GLY A 245 15.93 -2.90 -15.38
CA GLY A 245 14.73 -3.66 -15.76
C GLY A 245 13.65 -3.65 -14.67
N VAL A 246 14.04 -3.76 -13.40
CA VAL A 246 13.13 -3.63 -12.25
C VAL A 246 12.52 -2.24 -12.18
N ALA A 247 13.32 -1.18 -12.37
CA ALA A 247 12.84 0.19 -12.38
C ALA A 247 11.81 0.45 -13.49
N ILE A 248 12.12 0.04 -14.73
CA ILE A 248 11.23 0.17 -15.89
C ILE A 248 9.96 -0.65 -15.70
N SER A 249 10.08 -1.87 -15.18
CA SER A 249 8.93 -2.74 -14.94
C SER A 249 7.99 -2.13 -13.91
N GLY A 250 8.52 -1.64 -12.80
CA GLY A 250 7.70 -1.03 -11.76
C GLY A 250 7.00 0.24 -12.22
N GLU A 251 7.71 1.13 -12.92
CA GLU A 251 7.13 2.36 -13.46
C GLU A 251 5.94 2.11 -14.40
N LYS A 252 5.98 1.02 -15.19
CA LYS A 252 4.87 0.62 -16.08
C LYS A 252 3.66 0.04 -15.35
N ASN A 253 3.87 -0.57 -14.19
CA ASN A 253 2.81 -1.27 -13.44
C ASN A 253 2.18 -0.39 -12.36
N VAL A 254 2.80 0.74 -11.98
CA VAL A 254 2.19 1.71 -11.07
C VAL A 254 1.01 2.39 -11.76
N GLN A 255 -0.19 2.16 -11.25
CA GLN A 255 -1.39 2.89 -11.65
C GLN A 255 -1.55 4.10 -10.75
N LYS A 256 -1.63 5.28 -11.36
CA LYS A 256 -1.88 6.54 -10.66
C LYS A 256 -3.30 7.01 -10.92
N ILE A 257 -3.87 7.74 -9.97
CA ILE A 257 -5.20 8.35 -10.12
C ILE A 257 -5.22 9.24 -11.36
N GLN A 258 -6.13 8.93 -12.29
CA GLN A 258 -6.32 9.69 -13.51
C GLN A 258 -7.55 10.60 -13.41
N LYS A 259 -7.52 11.70 -14.16
CA LYS A 259 -8.69 12.58 -14.28
C LYS A 259 -9.66 12.00 -15.30
N TYR A 260 -10.94 11.94 -14.94
CA TYR A 260 -12.01 11.57 -15.88
C TYR A 260 -12.25 12.67 -16.92
N PRO A 261 -12.53 12.32 -18.20
CA PRO A 261 -12.66 13.28 -19.28
C PRO A 261 -14.02 14.00 -19.24
N ALA A 262 -14.14 15.02 -18.38
CA ALA A 262 -15.40 15.74 -18.15
C ALA A 262 -16.05 16.33 -19.43
N ALA A 263 -15.25 16.75 -20.41
CA ALA A 263 -15.76 17.34 -21.66
C ALA A 263 -16.52 16.35 -22.55
N GLU A 264 -16.17 15.06 -22.52
CA GLU A 264 -16.83 14.04 -23.35
C GLU A 264 -18.25 13.70 -22.90
N PHE A 265 -18.63 14.17 -21.72
CA PHE A 265 -19.88 13.81 -21.05
C PHE A 265 -20.73 15.01 -20.65
N ALA A 266 -20.45 16.20 -21.17
CA ALA A 266 -21.12 17.43 -20.75
C ALA A 266 -22.65 17.33 -20.77
N HIS A 267 -23.25 16.49 -21.63
CA HIS A 267 -24.66 16.08 -21.55
C HIS A 267 -24.87 14.68 -22.18
N VAL A 268 -25.01 13.63 -21.36
CA VAL A 268 -25.41 12.30 -21.87
C VAL A 268 -26.95 12.17 -21.90
N PRO A 269 -27.56 11.75 -23.02
CA PRO A 269 -29.01 11.66 -23.16
C PRO A 269 -29.56 10.33 -22.62
N TYR A 270 -29.00 9.81 -21.54
CA TYR A 270 -29.42 8.57 -20.92
C TYR A 270 -29.14 8.55 -19.42
N ALA A 271 -29.92 7.75 -18.71
CA ALA A 271 -29.76 7.48 -17.29
C ALA A 271 -29.87 5.98 -17.04
N VAL A 272 -29.08 5.49 -16.08
CA VAL A 272 -29.21 4.14 -15.55
C VAL A 272 -30.31 4.16 -14.50
N GLN A 273 -31.22 3.21 -14.56
CA GLN A 273 -32.32 3.05 -13.62
C GLN A 273 -31.99 1.98 -12.58
N THR A 274 -31.45 0.86 -13.05
CA THR A 274 -31.16 -0.32 -12.24
C THR A 274 -29.75 -0.83 -12.52
N TYR A 275 -29.06 -1.23 -11.47
CA TYR A 275 -27.84 -2.01 -11.50
C TYR A 275 -28.09 -3.37 -10.87
N LYS A 276 -27.78 -4.44 -11.60
CA LYS A 276 -27.63 -5.79 -11.06
C LYS A 276 -26.17 -6.20 -11.18
N MET A 277 -25.55 -6.61 -10.08
CA MET A 277 -24.11 -6.92 -10.06
C MET A 277 -23.87 -8.29 -9.44
N ASP A 278 -23.06 -9.11 -10.10
CA ASP A 278 -22.42 -10.29 -9.50
C ASP A 278 -20.94 -9.97 -9.33
N LEU A 279 -20.57 -9.60 -8.10
CA LEU A 279 -19.29 -8.97 -7.75
C LEU A 279 -18.46 -9.89 -6.85
N SER A 280 -17.24 -10.20 -7.29
CA SER A 280 -16.23 -10.87 -6.46
C SER A 280 -15.12 -9.88 -6.07
N LEU A 281 -14.86 -9.78 -4.76
CA LEU A 281 -13.82 -8.97 -4.13
C LEU A 281 -12.90 -9.88 -3.32
N THR A 282 -12.07 -10.64 -4.03
CA THR A 282 -11.00 -11.45 -3.42
C THR A 282 -9.68 -10.69 -3.57
N ASN A 283 -8.74 -11.15 -4.40
CA ASN A 283 -7.47 -10.43 -4.62
C ASN A 283 -7.51 -9.43 -5.78
N ARG A 284 -8.60 -9.48 -6.56
CA ARG A 284 -8.90 -8.63 -7.71
C ARG A 284 -10.40 -8.37 -7.72
N LEU A 285 -10.82 -7.41 -8.52
CA LEU A 285 -12.24 -7.15 -8.74
C LEU A 285 -12.68 -7.90 -9.99
N GLU A 286 -13.73 -8.71 -9.86
CA GLU A 286 -14.44 -9.29 -11.00
C GLU A 286 -15.91 -8.95 -10.87
N ASN A 287 -16.53 -8.46 -11.94
CA ASN A 287 -17.92 -8.06 -11.91
C ASN A 287 -18.60 -8.36 -13.23
N THR A 288 -19.84 -8.84 -13.14
CA THR A 288 -20.80 -8.76 -14.23
C THR A 288 -21.88 -7.75 -13.84
N ALA A 289 -21.80 -6.56 -14.43
CA ALA A 289 -22.75 -5.49 -14.21
C ALA A 289 -23.81 -5.47 -15.31
N GLU A 290 -25.06 -5.63 -14.93
CA GLU A 290 -26.24 -5.45 -15.77
C GLU A 290 -26.89 -4.11 -15.44
N LEU A 291 -27.00 -3.24 -16.45
CA LEU A 291 -27.54 -1.90 -16.37
C LEU A 291 -28.84 -1.84 -17.16
N GLU A 292 -29.92 -1.41 -16.53
CA GLU A 292 -31.15 -1.03 -17.22
C GLU A 292 -31.10 0.47 -17.51
N MET A 293 -30.99 0.84 -18.79
CA MET A 293 -30.76 2.22 -19.22
C MET A 293 -31.96 2.77 -19.96
N SER A 294 -32.31 4.03 -19.67
CA SER A 294 -33.35 4.79 -20.37
C SER A 294 -32.75 5.95 -21.16
N PHE A 295 -33.34 6.26 -22.31
CA PHE A 295 -32.79 7.23 -23.27
C PHE A 295 -33.76 8.38 -23.53
N SER A 296 -33.27 9.62 -23.49
CA SER A 296 -34.05 10.84 -23.76
C SER A 296 -33.84 11.40 -25.16
N ALA A 297 -32.78 11.00 -25.86
CA ALA A 297 -32.50 11.36 -27.25
C ALA A 297 -32.06 10.13 -28.05
N ALA A 298 -32.00 10.25 -29.38
CA ALA A 298 -31.41 9.23 -30.23
C ALA A 298 -29.88 9.32 -30.23
N GLY A 299 -29.20 8.20 -30.48
CA GLY A 299 -27.75 8.16 -30.67
C GLY A 299 -27.27 6.76 -31.04
N ASP A 300 -25.98 6.66 -31.37
CA ASP A 300 -25.39 5.43 -31.93
C ASP A 300 -24.38 4.74 -30.99
N ASN A 301 -23.99 5.41 -29.89
CA ASN A 301 -23.02 4.87 -28.94
C ASN A 301 -23.38 5.23 -27.51
N ILE A 302 -23.31 4.25 -26.62
CA ILE A 302 -23.44 4.45 -25.17
C ILE A 302 -22.03 4.64 -24.61
N LYS A 303 -21.81 5.71 -23.84
CA LYS A 303 -20.53 5.98 -23.17
C LYS A 303 -20.72 5.88 -21.66
N LEU A 304 -19.89 5.09 -21.01
CA LEU A 304 -19.86 4.93 -19.56
C LEU A 304 -18.45 5.21 -19.04
N LEU A 305 -18.34 5.78 -17.85
CA LEU A 305 -17.08 5.82 -17.11
C LEU A 305 -16.77 4.43 -16.59
N LEU A 306 -15.55 3.96 -16.83
CA LEU A 306 -14.99 2.75 -16.25
C LEU A 306 -13.47 2.90 -16.30
N ASP A 307 -12.80 2.78 -15.16
CA ASP A 307 -11.37 3.02 -15.07
C ASP A 307 -10.54 2.06 -15.94
N ASP A 308 -9.41 2.52 -16.49
CA ASP A 308 -8.54 1.73 -17.37
C ASP A 308 -7.80 0.59 -16.63
N CYS A 309 -7.87 0.52 -15.30
CA CYS A 309 -7.39 -0.65 -14.55
C CYS A 309 -8.18 -1.94 -14.82
N PHE A 310 -9.36 -1.85 -15.44
CA PHE A 310 -10.20 -3.01 -15.77
C PHE A 310 -9.99 -3.50 -17.20
N THR A 311 -9.96 -4.83 -17.37
CA THR A 311 -10.09 -5.48 -18.67
C THR A 311 -11.52 -5.96 -18.85
N ILE A 312 -12.14 -5.60 -19.98
CA ILE A 312 -13.51 -5.99 -20.31
C ILE A 312 -13.50 -7.26 -21.15
N ASP A 313 -14.16 -8.30 -20.65
CA ASP A 313 -14.26 -9.59 -21.33
C ASP A 313 -15.37 -9.59 -22.39
N SER A 314 -16.52 -8.98 -22.07
CA SER A 314 -17.63 -8.88 -23.02
C SER A 314 -18.61 -7.76 -22.69
N VAL A 315 -19.28 -7.26 -23.73
CA VAL A 315 -20.42 -6.34 -23.61
C VAL A 315 -21.58 -6.89 -24.42
N LYS A 316 -22.77 -6.95 -23.80
CA LYS A 316 -24.02 -7.32 -24.46
C LYS A 316 -25.05 -6.21 -24.33
N VAL A 317 -25.85 -6.01 -25.37
CA VAL A 317 -27.02 -5.13 -25.36
C VAL A 317 -28.24 -5.94 -25.77
N ASN A 318 -29.24 -6.01 -24.91
CA ASN A 318 -30.42 -6.88 -25.07
C ASN A 318 -30.00 -8.31 -25.48
N ASP A 319 -29.09 -8.89 -24.68
CA ASP A 319 -28.50 -10.23 -24.83
C ASP A 319 -27.62 -10.48 -26.07
N SER A 320 -27.49 -9.49 -26.96
CA SER A 320 -26.65 -9.58 -28.16
C SER A 320 -25.25 -9.00 -27.90
N LEU A 321 -24.20 -9.73 -28.28
CA LEU A 321 -22.82 -9.24 -28.19
C LEU A 321 -22.62 -8.02 -29.11
N VAL A 322 -22.01 -6.97 -28.58
CA VAL A 322 -21.74 -5.73 -29.33
C VAL A 322 -20.26 -5.37 -29.31
N LYS A 323 -19.84 -4.57 -30.29
CA LYS A 323 -18.50 -4.00 -30.31
C LYS A 323 -18.39 -2.90 -29.26
N PHE A 324 -17.21 -2.80 -28.64
CA PHE A 324 -16.90 -1.75 -27.69
C PHE A 324 -15.43 -1.34 -27.80
N THR A 325 -15.11 -0.17 -27.26
CA THR A 325 -13.73 0.29 -27.02
C THR A 325 -13.63 0.83 -25.62
N HIS A 326 -12.54 0.52 -24.92
CA HIS A 326 -12.26 1.01 -23.57
C HIS A 326 -10.88 1.67 -23.54
N LYS A 327 -10.85 2.98 -23.28
CA LYS A 327 -9.63 3.79 -23.24
C LYS A 327 -9.89 5.11 -22.53
N ASN A 328 -8.89 5.64 -21.83
CA ASN A 328 -8.94 6.92 -21.14
C ASN A 328 -10.09 6.97 -20.11
N ASN A 329 -10.33 5.85 -19.44
CA ASN A 329 -11.36 5.64 -18.43
C ASN A 329 -12.81 5.72 -18.98
N VAL A 330 -12.98 5.47 -20.28
CA VAL A 330 -14.29 5.51 -20.96
C VAL A 330 -14.54 4.23 -21.74
N LEU A 331 -15.65 3.56 -21.40
CA LEU A 331 -16.23 2.47 -22.17
C LEU A 331 -17.22 3.04 -23.19
N THR A 332 -16.90 2.91 -24.48
CA THR A 332 -17.80 3.25 -25.60
C THR A 332 -18.37 1.97 -26.20
N ILE A 333 -19.69 1.84 -26.18
CA ILE A 333 -20.44 0.67 -26.64
C ILE A 333 -21.18 1.04 -27.92
N SER A 334 -20.94 0.31 -29.01
CA SER A 334 -21.58 0.55 -30.30
C SER A 334 -23.00 -0.04 -30.32
N ALA A 335 -23.97 0.77 -29.92
CA ALA A 335 -25.38 0.41 -29.87
C ALA A 335 -26.27 1.63 -30.13
N SER A 336 -27.12 1.54 -31.15
CA SER A 336 -28.09 2.59 -31.45
C SER A 336 -29.28 2.55 -30.50
N TYR A 337 -29.72 3.72 -30.05
CA TYR A 337 -30.84 3.91 -29.13
C TYR A 337 -31.75 5.03 -29.59
N ARG A 338 -33.01 4.96 -29.20
CA ARG A 338 -34.04 5.97 -29.49
C ARG A 338 -34.64 6.57 -28.22
N PRO A 339 -35.24 7.77 -28.28
CA PRO A 339 -35.94 8.34 -27.14
C PRO A 339 -37.03 7.40 -26.61
N ASN A 340 -37.18 7.32 -25.30
CA ASN A 340 -38.13 6.48 -24.57
C ASN A 340 -37.91 4.96 -24.75
N GLU A 341 -36.78 4.55 -25.31
CA GLU A 341 -36.36 3.15 -25.29
C GLU A 341 -35.74 2.81 -23.93
N THR A 342 -35.86 1.55 -23.51
CA THR A 342 -35.06 0.96 -22.45
C THR A 342 -34.15 -0.09 -23.05
N LYS A 343 -32.88 -0.12 -22.64
CA LYS A 343 -31.94 -1.18 -23.03
C LYS A 343 -31.32 -1.80 -21.81
N LYS A 344 -31.15 -3.12 -21.87
CA LYS A 344 -30.33 -3.90 -20.95
C LYS A 344 -28.91 -3.94 -21.48
N VAL A 345 -27.96 -3.40 -20.74
CA VAL A 345 -26.53 -3.44 -21.06
C VAL A 345 -25.83 -4.32 -20.03
N VAL A 346 -25.16 -5.38 -20.46
CA VAL A 346 -24.39 -6.27 -19.59
C VAL A 346 -22.92 -6.12 -19.90
N VAL A 347 -22.11 -5.80 -18.89
CA VAL A 347 -20.66 -5.64 -18.99
C VAL A 347 -20.01 -6.62 -18.03
N SER A 348 -19.23 -7.57 -18.56
CA SER A 348 -18.40 -8.47 -17.77
C SER A 348 -16.94 -8.01 -17.84
N TYR A 349 -16.33 -7.77 -16.70
CA TYR A 349 -14.98 -7.21 -16.60
C TYR A 349 -14.28 -7.62 -15.30
N GLY A 350 -12.96 -7.50 -15.30
CA GLY A 350 -12.17 -7.67 -14.09
C GLY A 350 -10.79 -7.02 -14.17
N GLY A 351 -10.15 -6.81 -13.03
CA GLY A 351 -8.87 -6.13 -12.96
C GLY A 351 -8.28 -6.06 -11.55
N ASP A 352 -6.97 -5.84 -11.51
CA ASP A 352 -6.23 -5.61 -10.27
C ASP A 352 -6.37 -4.13 -9.89
N VAL A 353 -7.18 -3.84 -8.87
CA VAL A 353 -7.38 -2.48 -8.37
C VAL A 353 -6.31 -2.17 -7.34
N GLN A 354 -5.29 -1.40 -7.74
CA GLN A 354 -4.21 -0.92 -6.87
C GLN A 354 -3.70 0.44 -7.38
N ILE A 355 -4.41 1.51 -7.01
CA ILE A 355 -4.18 2.85 -7.55
C ILE A 355 -3.55 3.73 -6.46
N GLU A 356 -2.40 4.30 -6.77
CA GLU A 356 -1.63 5.19 -5.90
C GLU A 356 -1.97 6.67 -6.12
N ASP A 357 -1.88 7.47 -5.05
CA ASP A 357 -1.86 8.93 -5.18
C ASP A 357 -0.51 9.46 -5.71
N GLU A 358 -0.37 10.79 -5.74
CA GLU A 358 0.86 11.46 -6.19
C GLU A 358 2.07 11.17 -5.28
N LEU A 359 1.84 10.81 -4.01
CA LEU A 359 2.87 10.44 -3.04
C LEU A 359 3.19 8.94 -3.07
N GLY A 360 2.44 8.17 -3.88
CA GLY A 360 2.61 6.75 -3.99
C GLY A 360 1.80 5.91 -3.01
N VAL A 361 0.98 6.53 -2.18
CA VAL A 361 0.20 5.82 -1.17
C VAL A 361 -0.96 5.12 -1.87
N PRO A 362 -1.18 3.81 -1.63
CA PRO A 362 -2.35 3.12 -2.17
C PRO A 362 -3.63 3.76 -1.64
N ILE A 363 -4.44 4.30 -2.56
CA ILE A 363 -5.73 4.92 -2.24
C ILE A 363 -6.86 3.97 -2.60
N TYR A 364 -6.97 3.55 -3.85
CA TYR A 364 -8.01 2.59 -4.27
C TYR A 364 -7.40 1.20 -4.34
N TYR A 365 -8.02 0.24 -3.66
CA TYR A 365 -7.48 -1.11 -3.59
C TYR A 365 -8.56 -2.17 -3.44
N VAL A 366 -8.29 -3.36 -3.99
CA VAL A 366 -9.02 -4.61 -3.71
C VAL A 366 -8.00 -5.67 -3.35
N THR A 367 -8.15 -6.25 -2.16
CA THR A 367 -7.37 -7.38 -1.66
C THR A 367 -8.31 -8.28 -0.86
N SER A 368 -7.88 -9.52 -0.59
CA SER A 368 -8.69 -10.49 0.15
C SER A 368 -9.10 -10.02 1.55
N ASP A 369 -8.33 -9.11 2.16
CA ASP A 369 -8.60 -8.60 3.51
C ASP A 369 -9.15 -7.17 3.54
N ALA A 370 -9.02 -6.41 2.45
CA ALA A 370 -9.29 -4.98 2.44
C ALA A 370 -9.74 -4.46 1.07
N VAL A 371 -10.72 -3.55 1.09
CA VAL A 371 -11.34 -2.93 -0.08
C VAL A 371 -11.52 -1.43 0.20
N ASN A 372 -11.23 -0.58 -0.78
CA ASN A 372 -11.57 0.85 -0.73
C ASN A 372 -12.01 1.34 -2.11
N LEU A 373 -13.33 1.36 -2.32
CA LEU A 373 -13.98 1.64 -3.60
C LEU A 373 -15.06 2.74 -3.43
N PRO A 374 -14.68 4.03 -3.33
CA PRO A 374 -15.62 5.14 -3.26
C PRO A 374 -16.21 5.42 -4.66
N GLY A 375 -17.44 4.94 -4.95
CA GLY A 375 -18.02 4.98 -6.30
C GLY A 375 -18.36 6.37 -6.83
N TRP A 376 -18.32 7.41 -5.98
CA TRP A 376 -18.48 8.80 -6.42
C TRP A 376 -17.16 9.41 -6.94
N LEU A 377 -16.00 8.82 -6.60
CA LEU A 377 -14.67 9.31 -7.01
C LEU A 377 -13.93 8.36 -7.93
N PHE A 378 -14.24 7.07 -7.86
CA PHE A 378 -13.57 6.03 -8.61
C PHE A 378 -14.61 5.24 -9.41
N ALA A 379 -14.50 5.27 -10.74
CA ALA A 379 -15.39 4.55 -11.65
C ALA A 379 -15.02 3.05 -11.70
N TRP A 380 -15.19 2.36 -10.55
CA TRP A 380 -14.93 0.93 -10.41
C TRP A 380 -16.03 0.03 -11.00
N TYR A 381 -17.13 0.66 -11.40
CA TYR A 381 -18.20 0.06 -12.19
C TYR A 381 -18.65 1.00 -13.31
N PRO A 382 -19.23 0.46 -14.41
CA PRO A 382 -19.72 1.28 -15.51
C PRO A 382 -20.77 2.26 -15.00
N THR A 383 -20.48 3.55 -15.03
CA THR A 383 -21.38 4.58 -14.50
C THR A 383 -21.49 5.77 -15.44
N VAL A 384 -22.49 6.61 -15.22
CA VAL A 384 -22.60 7.92 -15.88
C VAL A 384 -21.97 8.99 -14.96
N PRO A 385 -21.35 10.06 -15.49
CA PRO A 385 -20.60 11.02 -14.66
C PRO A 385 -21.41 11.82 -13.65
N GLU A 386 -22.69 12.06 -13.94
CA GLU A 386 -23.64 12.70 -13.02
C GLU A 386 -24.74 11.67 -12.71
N PRO A 387 -24.44 10.67 -11.86
CA PRO A 387 -25.37 9.57 -11.65
C PRO A 387 -26.57 10.06 -10.85
N LYS A 388 -27.76 9.82 -11.40
CA LYS A 388 -29.02 9.95 -10.68
C LYS A 388 -29.19 8.76 -9.73
N PRO A 389 -30.00 8.89 -8.68
CA PRO A 389 -30.41 7.74 -7.86
C PRO A 389 -30.86 6.58 -8.76
N SER A 390 -30.24 5.44 -8.56
CA SER A 390 -30.51 4.18 -9.25
C SER A 390 -30.76 3.11 -8.20
N TYR A 391 -31.57 2.11 -8.53
CA TYR A 391 -31.73 0.93 -7.69
C TYR A 391 -30.55 -0.03 -7.94
N TYR A 392 -29.96 -0.54 -6.86
CA TYR A 392 -28.87 -1.51 -6.90
C TYR A 392 -29.33 -2.82 -6.28
N ASP A 393 -28.98 -3.92 -6.94
CA ASP A 393 -29.10 -5.30 -6.49
C ASP A 393 -27.73 -5.95 -6.70
N VAL A 394 -27.01 -6.18 -5.61
CA VAL A 394 -25.60 -6.57 -5.61
C VAL A 394 -25.45 -7.88 -4.87
N ARG A 395 -25.07 -8.91 -5.61
CA ARG A 395 -24.52 -10.15 -5.07
C ARG A 395 -23.02 -9.98 -4.89
N LEU A 396 -22.55 -10.21 -3.68
CA LEU A 396 -21.19 -9.96 -3.23
C LEU A 396 -20.54 -11.26 -2.73
N ASP A 397 -19.46 -11.65 -3.37
CA ASP A 397 -18.53 -12.68 -2.91
C ASP A 397 -17.23 -12.01 -2.42
N ALA A 398 -17.03 -11.97 -1.11
CA ALA A 398 -15.85 -11.37 -0.50
C ALA A 398 -15.43 -12.17 0.73
N SER A 399 -14.12 -12.32 0.93
CA SER A 399 -13.58 -12.95 2.15
C SER A 399 -13.59 -12.02 3.35
N ALA A 400 -13.49 -10.71 3.12
CA ALA A 400 -13.55 -9.69 4.15
C ALA A 400 -14.99 -9.18 4.34
N LYS A 401 -15.31 -8.75 5.57
CA LYS A 401 -16.58 -8.07 5.85
C LYS A 401 -16.61 -6.72 5.15
N VAL A 402 -17.51 -6.58 4.19
CA VAL A 402 -17.70 -5.34 3.43
C VAL A 402 -18.71 -4.41 4.12
N TYR A 403 -18.43 -3.12 4.06
CA TYR A 403 -19.31 -2.02 4.46
C TYR A 403 -19.70 -1.24 3.21
N SER A 404 -20.94 -0.78 3.16
CA SER A 404 -21.50 -0.10 2.01
C SER A 404 -22.58 0.89 2.44
N ASN A 405 -22.90 1.82 1.55
CA ASN A 405 -24.08 2.68 1.66
C ASN A 405 -25.39 1.99 1.23
N LEU A 406 -25.34 0.75 0.75
CA LEU A 406 -26.54 -0.08 0.54
C LEU A 406 -26.97 -0.83 1.81
N GLY A 407 -28.27 -1.09 1.90
CA GLY A 407 -28.84 -1.93 2.94
C GLY A 407 -28.50 -3.40 2.72
N ILE A 408 -28.48 -4.17 3.81
CA ILE A 408 -28.35 -5.63 3.77
C ILE A 408 -29.75 -6.22 3.57
N PHE A 409 -29.94 -7.04 2.53
CA PHE A 409 -31.24 -7.65 2.21
C PHE A 409 -31.35 -9.08 2.74
N THR A 410 -30.42 -9.96 2.34
CA THR A 410 -30.29 -11.32 2.90
C THR A 410 -28.82 -11.67 3.19
N GLY A 411 -28.57 -12.27 4.37
CA GLY A 411 -27.22 -12.66 4.77
C GLY A 411 -26.22 -11.48 4.80
N GLU A 412 -24.94 -11.73 4.52
CA GLU A 412 -23.93 -10.68 4.29
C GLU A 412 -23.62 -10.46 2.79
N THR A 413 -24.18 -11.30 1.92
CA THR A 413 -23.82 -11.47 0.51
C THR A 413 -24.73 -10.71 -0.46
N GLU A 414 -25.97 -10.38 -0.07
CA GLU A 414 -26.91 -9.66 -0.94
C GLU A 414 -27.21 -8.27 -0.38
N ARG A 415 -26.97 -7.25 -1.20
CA ARG A 415 -27.17 -5.84 -0.84
C ARG A 415 -28.06 -5.16 -1.84
N GLU A 416 -29.05 -4.45 -1.33
CA GLU A 416 -30.02 -3.74 -2.15
C GLU A 416 -30.28 -2.32 -1.64
N GLY A 417 -30.68 -1.44 -2.55
CA GLY A 417 -31.16 -0.11 -2.19
C GLY A 417 -31.01 0.90 -3.30
N GLU A 418 -31.60 2.08 -3.08
CA GLU A 418 -31.52 3.20 -4.01
C GLU A 418 -30.45 4.20 -3.55
N THR A 419 -29.52 4.55 -4.45
CA THR A 419 -28.44 5.50 -4.18
C THR A 419 -27.92 6.12 -5.48
N SER A 420 -27.26 7.27 -5.43
CA SER A 420 -26.62 7.87 -6.60
C SER A 420 -25.30 7.19 -6.96
N SER A 421 -24.58 6.65 -5.98
CA SER A 421 -23.34 5.90 -6.21
C SER A 421 -23.22 4.74 -5.24
N LEU A 422 -22.57 3.65 -5.65
CA LEU A 422 -22.29 2.50 -4.82
C LEU A 422 -20.85 2.59 -4.31
N SER A 423 -20.67 2.47 -3.00
CA SER A 423 -19.34 2.45 -2.39
C SER A 423 -19.16 1.24 -1.49
N LEU A 424 -17.96 0.67 -1.53
CA LEU A 424 -17.60 -0.56 -0.83
C LEU A 424 -16.28 -0.38 -0.07
N PHE A 425 -16.27 -0.78 1.20
CA PHE A 425 -15.12 -0.64 2.09
C PHE A 425 -14.93 -1.92 2.90
N ALA A 426 -13.69 -2.38 3.06
CA ALA A 426 -13.35 -3.50 3.93
C ALA A 426 -11.92 -3.32 4.45
N GLY A 427 -11.60 -3.93 5.59
CA GLY A 427 -10.28 -3.82 6.21
C GLY A 427 -10.37 -3.74 7.73
N GLN A 428 -9.38 -3.09 8.34
CA GLN A 428 -9.30 -2.90 9.79
C GLN A 428 -10.30 -1.85 10.30
N TYR A 429 -11.57 -2.23 10.39
CA TYR A 429 -12.67 -1.40 10.89
C TYR A 429 -13.26 -1.92 12.20
N GLN A 430 -13.80 -1.01 12.99
CA GLN A 430 -14.69 -1.26 14.11
C GLN A 430 -16.08 -0.69 13.81
N THR A 431 -17.11 -1.39 14.28
CA THR A 431 -18.51 -0.93 14.20
C THR A 431 -18.97 -0.49 15.57
N LEU A 432 -19.31 0.79 15.71
CA LEU A 432 -19.80 1.41 16.94
C LEU A 432 -21.21 1.96 16.71
N LYS A 433 -22.06 1.97 17.76
CA LYS A 433 -23.42 2.51 17.67
C LYS A 433 -23.65 3.51 18.80
N GLU A 434 -24.10 4.71 18.44
CA GLU A 434 -24.40 5.76 19.42
C GLU A 434 -25.48 6.69 18.87
N ASN A 435 -26.45 7.09 19.71
CA ASN A 435 -27.54 8.00 19.34
C ASN A 435 -28.33 7.60 18.07
N GLY A 436 -28.47 6.28 17.83
CA GLY A 436 -29.14 5.75 16.63
C GLY A 436 -28.30 5.75 15.36
N LEU A 437 -27.06 6.25 15.41
CA LEU A 437 -26.09 6.25 14.31
C LEU A 437 -25.18 5.03 14.39
N THR A 438 -24.84 4.45 13.24
CA THR A 438 -23.82 3.41 13.12
C THR A 438 -22.53 4.02 12.56
N TYR A 439 -21.44 3.92 13.30
CA TYR A 439 -20.11 4.39 12.91
C TYR A 439 -19.24 3.21 12.51
N ILE A 440 -18.76 3.23 11.26
CA ILE A 440 -17.77 2.31 10.72
C ILE A 440 -16.45 3.07 10.64
N LEU A 441 -15.64 2.92 11.69
CA LEU A 441 -14.41 3.68 11.87
C LEU A 441 -13.19 2.76 11.75
N PRO A 442 -12.03 3.28 11.34
CA PRO A 442 -10.78 2.56 11.43
C PRO A 442 -10.51 2.16 12.90
N ILE A 443 -9.81 1.05 13.14
CA ILE A 443 -9.53 0.60 14.52
C ILE A 443 -8.65 1.58 15.32
N ASN A 444 -7.93 2.49 14.66
CA ASN A 444 -7.14 3.53 15.31
C ASN A 444 -7.95 4.75 15.77
N TYR A 445 -9.22 4.86 15.40
CA TYR A 445 -10.05 6.00 15.76
C TYR A 445 -10.75 5.79 17.11
N ASN A 446 -10.80 6.83 17.93
CA ASN A 446 -11.65 6.89 19.10
C ASN A 446 -12.94 7.65 18.75
N LEU A 447 -14.10 7.13 19.17
CA LEU A 447 -15.41 7.67 18.80
C LEU A 447 -15.62 9.12 19.27
N GLU A 448 -15.29 9.44 20.52
CA GLU A 448 -15.50 10.77 21.09
C GLU A 448 -14.65 11.83 20.37
N ASN A 449 -13.37 11.49 20.12
CA ASN A 449 -12.46 12.35 19.37
C ASN A 449 -12.93 12.52 17.91
N PHE A 450 -13.38 11.43 17.29
CA PHE A 450 -13.90 11.45 15.92
C PHE A 450 -15.15 12.33 15.82
N GLN A 451 -16.11 12.17 16.72
CA GLN A 451 -17.33 12.99 16.74
C GLN A 451 -17.01 14.47 16.92
N SER A 452 -16.11 14.80 17.84
CA SER A 452 -15.65 16.17 18.06
C SER A 452 -15.06 16.78 16.78
N ARG A 453 -14.24 16.00 16.06
CA ARG A 453 -13.64 16.42 14.78
C ARG A 453 -14.67 16.55 13.66
N LEU A 454 -15.62 15.62 13.60
CA LEU A 454 -16.72 15.64 12.63
C LEU A 454 -17.60 16.87 12.82
N ASP A 455 -17.93 17.22 14.07
CA ASP A 455 -18.74 18.40 14.39
C ASP A 455 -18.04 19.70 13.98
N LEU A 456 -16.73 19.82 14.26
CA LEU A 456 -15.93 20.97 13.82
C LEU A 456 -15.95 21.09 12.30
N LEU A 457 -15.73 19.98 11.59
CA LEU A 457 -15.72 19.96 10.14
C LEU A 457 -17.09 20.36 9.55
N ILE A 458 -18.19 19.82 10.09
CA ILE A 458 -19.55 20.21 9.66
C ILE A 458 -19.78 21.71 9.88
N GLN A 459 -19.33 22.26 11.01
CA GLN A 459 -19.42 23.69 11.29
C GLN A 459 -18.60 24.55 10.31
N GLU A 460 -17.38 24.13 9.99
CA GLU A 460 -16.51 24.81 9.01
C GLU A 460 -17.15 24.81 7.62
N LYS A 461 -17.60 23.65 7.13
CA LYS A 461 -18.28 23.51 5.83
C LYS A 461 -19.54 24.37 5.75
N THR A 462 -20.29 24.48 6.84
CA THR A 462 -21.46 25.37 6.93
C THR A 462 -21.06 26.84 6.78
N LYS A 463 -19.98 27.28 7.45
CA LYS A 463 -19.52 28.67 7.45
C LYS A 463 -18.92 29.11 6.11
N GLU A 464 -18.18 28.23 5.44
CA GLU A 464 -17.46 28.56 4.21
C GLU A 464 -18.35 28.65 2.96
N LYS A 465 -19.64 28.26 3.03
CA LYS A 465 -20.52 28.12 1.86
C LYS A 465 -19.78 27.40 0.71
N GLN A 466 -19.17 26.25 1.01
CA GLN A 466 -18.42 25.51 0.01
C GLN A 466 -19.30 25.19 -1.21
N ARG A 467 -18.72 25.33 -2.41
CA ARG A 467 -19.43 25.32 -3.70
C ARG A 467 -20.19 24.03 -4.03
N THR A 468 -20.02 22.97 -3.25
CA THR A 468 -20.43 21.60 -3.58
C THR A 468 -21.54 21.04 -2.67
N LEU A 469 -21.74 21.59 -1.47
CA LEU A 469 -22.85 21.20 -0.59
C LEU A 469 -24.03 22.16 -0.78
N THR A 470 -25.20 21.61 -1.08
CA THR A 470 -26.43 22.41 -1.16
C THR A 470 -26.87 22.86 0.23
N THR A 471 -27.70 23.90 0.31
CA THR A 471 -28.30 24.32 1.60
C THR A 471 -29.06 23.17 2.29
N SER A 472 -29.68 22.29 1.50
CA SER A 472 -30.32 21.06 2.01
C SER A 472 -29.33 20.07 2.59
N ASP A 473 -28.16 19.88 1.98
CA ASP A 473 -27.12 18.98 2.49
C ASP A 473 -26.54 19.50 3.81
N ILE A 474 -26.31 20.81 3.90
CA ILE A 474 -25.84 21.46 5.12
C ILE A 474 -26.84 21.25 6.27
N GLN A 475 -28.14 21.48 6.01
CA GLN A 475 -29.18 21.25 7.01
C GLN A 475 -29.25 19.76 7.41
N PHE A 476 -29.16 18.85 6.45
CA PHE A 476 -29.16 17.41 6.69
C PHE A 476 -27.98 16.96 7.58
N LEU A 477 -26.80 17.55 7.38
CA LEU A 477 -25.61 17.31 8.21
C LEU A 477 -25.78 17.87 9.63
N GLN A 478 -26.31 19.09 9.76
CA GLN A 478 -26.56 19.73 11.06
C GLN A 478 -27.60 18.99 11.89
N ASP A 479 -28.66 18.49 11.24
CA ASP A 479 -29.72 17.71 11.87
C ASP A 479 -29.31 16.26 12.15
N ARG A 480 -28.09 15.86 11.73
CA ARG A 480 -27.57 14.49 11.79
C ARG A 480 -28.57 13.46 11.24
N ALA A 481 -29.22 13.78 10.12
CA ALA A 481 -30.28 12.96 9.54
C ALA A 481 -29.76 11.70 8.80
N TYR A 482 -28.44 11.55 8.67
CA TYR A 482 -27.81 10.32 8.20
C TYR A 482 -27.99 9.17 9.21
N LYS A 483 -27.85 7.92 8.78
CA LYS A 483 -27.95 6.72 9.64
C LYS A 483 -26.62 6.05 9.88
N THR A 484 -25.71 6.17 8.92
CA THR A 484 -24.41 5.50 8.94
C THR A 484 -23.31 6.49 8.62
N VAL A 485 -22.19 6.40 9.33
CA VAL A 485 -20.94 7.10 9.01
C VAL A 485 -19.89 6.07 8.66
N ILE A 486 -19.23 6.20 7.52
CA ILE A 486 -18.16 5.32 7.07
C ILE A 486 -16.91 6.14 6.78
N VAL A 487 -15.80 5.80 7.40
CA VAL A 487 -14.51 6.39 7.03
C VAL A 487 -13.95 5.61 5.85
N GLY A 488 -13.54 6.30 4.79
CA GLY A 488 -12.84 5.73 3.65
C GLY A 488 -11.57 6.52 3.37
N SER A 489 -10.79 6.15 2.34
CA SER A 489 -9.61 6.93 1.95
C SER A 489 -9.74 7.43 0.51
N TRP A 490 -9.49 8.71 0.29
CA TRP A 490 -9.42 9.31 -1.05
C TRP A 490 -8.49 10.53 -1.07
N PRO A 491 -8.08 11.03 -2.24
CA PRO A 491 -7.09 12.11 -2.31
C PRO A 491 -7.59 13.40 -1.65
N TYR A 492 -6.70 14.06 -0.89
CA TYR A 492 -7.00 15.30 -0.16
C TYR A 492 -7.46 16.46 -1.08
N ASN A 493 -6.99 16.46 -2.34
CA ASN A 493 -7.35 17.47 -3.34
C ASN A 493 -8.55 17.08 -4.22
N ALA A 494 -9.30 16.03 -3.87
CA ALA A 494 -10.56 15.73 -4.53
C ALA A 494 -11.53 16.91 -4.34
N LYS A 495 -12.23 17.31 -5.42
CA LYS A 495 -13.06 18.53 -5.48
C LYS A 495 -14.17 18.61 -4.41
N ASP A 496 -14.47 17.50 -3.73
CA ASP A 496 -15.59 17.33 -2.80
C ASP A 496 -15.17 16.99 -1.35
N GLY A 497 -14.02 17.50 -0.90
CA GLY A 497 -13.72 17.69 0.52
C GLY A 497 -13.57 16.42 1.38
N ASP A 498 -13.41 16.69 2.67
CA ASP A 498 -13.16 15.71 3.73
C ASP A 498 -14.41 14.88 4.10
N ILE A 499 -15.59 15.26 3.60
CA ILE A 499 -16.86 14.56 3.82
C ILE A 499 -17.70 14.53 2.54
N GLN A 500 -18.41 13.42 2.34
CA GLN A 500 -19.36 13.25 1.24
C GLN A 500 -20.65 12.61 1.75
N LEU A 501 -21.80 13.18 1.40
CA LEU A 501 -23.11 12.58 1.68
C LEU A 501 -23.59 11.79 0.46
N VAL A 502 -24.00 10.54 0.66
CA VAL A 502 -24.62 9.70 -0.37
C VAL A 502 -25.82 8.96 0.23
N GLY A 503 -27.02 9.43 -0.09
CA GLY A 503 -28.25 8.94 0.53
C GLY A 503 -28.24 9.18 2.05
N ASN A 504 -28.44 8.12 2.83
CA ASN A 504 -28.41 8.18 4.30
C ASN A 504 -27.04 7.85 4.90
N THR A 505 -25.98 7.79 4.09
CA THR A 505 -24.63 7.47 4.54
C THR A 505 -23.72 8.68 4.38
N LEU A 506 -23.04 9.05 5.47
CA LEU A 506 -21.99 10.05 5.48
C LEU A 506 -20.63 9.38 5.37
N PHE A 507 -19.91 9.68 4.31
CA PHE A 507 -18.52 9.30 4.13
C PHE A 507 -17.59 10.37 4.70
N PHE A 508 -16.54 9.93 5.39
CA PHE A 508 -15.50 10.81 5.94
C PHE A 508 -14.12 10.36 5.42
N ASN A 509 -13.32 11.30 4.94
CA ASN A 509 -11.99 10.97 4.43
C ASN A 509 -11.06 10.67 5.60
N TYR A 510 -10.34 9.57 5.53
CA TYR A 510 -9.34 9.21 6.50
C TYR A 510 -8.29 10.32 6.60
N MET A 511 -8.18 10.90 7.79
CA MET A 511 -7.19 11.92 8.12
C MET A 511 -6.54 11.51 9.45
N GLU A 512 -5.28 11.08 9.43
CA GLU A 512 -4.56 10.75 10.67
C GLU A 512 -4.05 12.00 11.39
#